data_AF-A0A662ME26-F1
#
_entry.id   AF-A0A662ME26-F1
#
_cell.length_a   1.000
_cell.length_b   1.000
_cell.length_c   1.000
_cell.angle_alpha   90.00
_cell.angle_beta   90.00
_cell.angle_gamma   90.00
#
_symmetry.space_group_name_H-M   'P 1'
#
loop_
_entity.id
_entity.type
_entity.pdbx_description
1 polymer ?
#
loop_
_entity_poly.entity_id
_entity_poly.type
_entity_poly.pdbx_seq_one_letter_code
_entity_poly.pdbx_strand_id
1 'polypeptide(L)'
;MKKVDKWLVKLAKERNLELERLREEYALIRSDLEKRGMKGDLDAIAKNMLMVKYREYKTLKRKRKYPLENFVGFKIGDVGLTDDAQRMREWARYVVDRYGLEYAKQQGLVEEREDEIVVLDTRKTIFGRENKNYGKPLPPDLKLRRRDLIFLAKKADDEEFMFTRIQTKDNKLAVAWGDVPFHVPVSFTAAVQTADASGYLLSSSSAKATMTVFREIKEKWDIYKIFKK
;
A
#
# COMPACT_ATOMS: atom_id res chain seq x y z
N MET A 1 -6.99 -35.52 -31.29
CA MET A 1 -6.58 -35.12 -29.92
C MET A 1 -7.51 -34.01 -29.40
N LYS A 2 -8.26 -34.26 -28.31
CA LYS A 2 -9.25 -33.31 -27.76
C LYS A 2 -8.55 -32.02 -27.25
N LYS A 3 -9.24 -30.87 -27.27
CA LYS A 3 -8.68 -29.56 -26.83
C LYS A 3 -8.11 -29.57 -25.40
N VAL A 4 -8.71 -30.36 -24.51
CA VAL A 4 -8.28 -30.52 -23.11
C VAL A 4 -6.94 -31.24 -23.00
N ASP A 5 -6.74 -32.29 -23.80
CA ASP A 5 -5.53 -33.12 -23.77
C ASP A 5 -4.30 -32.34 -24.27
N LYS A 6 -4.47 -31.53 -25.33
CA LYS A 6 -3.44 -30.55 -25.77
C LYS A 6 -3.03 -29.60 -24.65
N TRP A 7 -3.98 -29.18 -23.82
CA TRP A 7 -3.73 -28.26 -22.72
C TRP A 7 -3.04 -28.94 -21.53
N LEU A 8 -3.43 -30.17 -21.17
CA LEU A 8 -2.76 -30.97 -20.14
C LEU A 8 -1.30 -31.27 -20.50
N VAL A 9 -1.02 -31.62 -21.77
CA VAL A 9 0.35 -31.80 -22.28
C VAL A 9 1.19 -30.52 -22.13
N LYS A 10 0.59 -29.36 -22.41
CA LYS A 10 1.26 -28.06 -22.24
C LYS A 10 1.55 -27.77 -20.77
N LEU A 11 0.57 -27.97 -19.88
CA LEU A 11 0.73 -27.76 -18.45
C LEU A 11 1.79 -28.70 -17.85
N ALA A 12 1.79 -29.97 -18.25
CA ALA A 12 2.77 -30.98 -17.85
C ALA A 12 4.20 -30.53 -18.20
N LYS A 13 4.40 -30.04 -19.43
CA LYS A 13 5.69 -29.51 -19.89
C LYS A 13 6.12 -28.24 -19.16
N GLU A 14 5.20 -27.29 -18.99
CA GLU A 14 5.51 -26.00 -18.34
C GLU A 14 5.85 -26.14 -16.86
N ARG A 15 5.34 -27.17 -16.18
CA ARG A 15 5.47 -27.36 -14.73
C ARG A 15 6.27 -28.61 -14.33
N ASN A 16 6.86 -29.31 -15.31
CA ASN A 16 7.57 -30.56 -15.12
C ASN A 16 6.77 -31.59 -14.28
N LEU A 17 5.51 -31.80 -14.67
CA LEU A 17 4.59 -32.73 -14.02
C LEU A 17 4.35 -33.94 -14.91
N GLU A 18 4.01 -35.06 -14.28
CA GLU A 18 3.63 -36.28 -14.99
C GLU A 18 2.24 -36.12 -15.64
N LEU A 19 2.16 -36.41 -16.94
CA LEU A 19 0.94 -36.20 -17.73
C LEU A 19 -0.21 -37.11 -17.30
N GLU A 20 0.07 -38.38 -17.00
CA GLU A 20 -0.95 -39.35 -16.58
C GLU A 20 -1.62 -38.94 -15.26
N ARG A 21 -0.81 -38.52 -14.29
CA ARG A 21 -1.34 -37.96 -13.04
C ARG A 21 -2.24 -36.75 -13.25
N LEU A 22 -1.86 -35.84 -14.16
CA LEU A 22 -2.69 -34.66 -14.49
C LEU A 22 -4.02 -35.05 -15.16
N ARG A 23 -4.04 -36.12 -15.95
CA ARG A 23 -5.26 -36.66 -16.59
C ARG A 23 -6.20 -37.25 -15.56
N GLU A 24 -5.67 -38.05 -14.64
CA GLU A 24 -6.43 -38.65 -13.54
C GLU A 24 -7.06 -37.58 -12.64
N GLU A 25 -6.26 -36.59 -12.23
CA GLU A 25 -6.75 -35.50 -11.38
C GLU A 25 -7.82 -34.65 -12.09
N TYR A 26 -7.63 -34.37 -13.39
CA TYR A 26 -8.63 -33.68 -14.19
C TYR A 26 -9.96 -34.46 -14.24
N ALA A 27 -9.89 -35.77 -14.48
CA ALA A 27 -11.06 -36.65 -14.55
C ALA A 27 -11.79 -36.73 -13.21
N LEU A 28 -11.06 -36.81 -12.10
CA LEU A 28 -11.62 -36.78 -10.75
C LEU A 28 -12.35 -35.47 -10.46
N ILE A 29 -11.71 -34.31 -10.74
CA ILE A 29 -12.31 -32.99 -10.53
C ILE A 29 -13.59 -32.86 -11.37
N ARG A 30 -13.55 -33.28 -12.63
CA ARG A 30 -14.71 -33.22 -13.51
C ARG A 30 -15.85 -34.11 -13.01
N SER A 31 -15.56 -35.35 -12.62
CA SER A 31 -16.57 -36.28 -12.07
C SER A 31 -17.21 -35.72 -10.80
N ASP A 32 -16.43 -35.10 -9.93
CA ASP A 32 -16.93 -34.48 -8.70
C ASP A 32 -17.85 -33.28 -8.99
N LEU A 33 -17.51 -32.47 -10.00
CA LEU A 33 -18.35 -31.34 -10.42
C LEU A 33 -19.68 -31.83 -11.03
N GLU A 34 -19.65 -32.91 -11.81
CA GLU A 34 -20.84 -33.57 -12.37
C GLU A 34 -21.73 -34.14 -11.24
N LYS A 35 -21.16 -34.86 -10.28
CA LYS A 35 -21.90 -35.40 -9.11
C LYS A 35 -22.54 -34.33 -8.25
N ARG A 36 -21.93 -33.15 -8.16
CA ARG A 36 -22.44 -32.00 -7.41
C ARG A 36 -23.52 -31.20 -8.17
N GLY A 37 -23.88 -31.62 -9.39
CA GLY A 37 -24.90 -30.96 -10.18
C GLY A 37 -24.54 -29.53 -10.59
N MET A 38 -23.24 -29.21 -10.70
CA MET A 38 -22.78 -27.88 -11.12
C MET A 38 -23.29 -27.59 -12.53
N LYS A 39 -23.87 -26.40 -12.73
CA LYS A 39 -24.35 -25.96 -14.05
C LYS A 39 -23.25 -25.19 -14.79
N GLY A 40 -23.19 -25.35 -16.11
CA GLY A 40 -22.27 -24.60 -16.99
C GLY A 40 -21.18 -25.47 -17.63
N ASP A 41 -20.12 -24.84 -18.14
CA ASP A 41 -18.98 -25.53 -18.77
C ASP A 41 -18.06 -26.15 -17.72
N LEU A 42 -18.32 -27.41 -17.40
CA LEU A 42 -17.57 -28.19 -16.41
C LEU A 42 -16.10 -28.36 -16.80
N ASP A 43 -15.78 -28.39 -18.10
CA ASP A 43 -14.41 -28.51 -18.58
C ASP A 43 -13.63 -27.21 -18.33
N ALA A 44 -14.26 -26.05 -18.49
CA ALA A 44 -13.65 -24.77 -18.13
C ALA A 44 -13.39 -24.65 -16.63
N ILE A 45 -14.34 -25.09 -15.80
CA ILE A 45 -14.22 -25.06 -14.33
C ILE A 45 -13.11 -26.01 -13.87
N ALA A 46 -13.10 -27.26 -14.36
CA ALA A 46 -12.09 -28.26 -14.02
C ALA A 46 -10.67 -27.79 -14.40
N LYS A 47 -10.50 -27.19 -15.59
CA LYS A 47 -9.22 -26.59 -16.00
C LYS A 47 -8.76 -25.51 -15.04
N ASN A 48 -9.65 -24.61 -14.65
CA ASN A 48 -9.32 -23.51 -13.75
C ASN A 48 -8.93 -24.02 -12.35
N MET A 49 -9.63 -25.03 -11.82
CA MET A 49 -9.29 -25.65 -10.54
C MET A 49 -7.91 -26.31 -10.58
N LEU A 50 -7.62 -27.06 -11.65
CA LEU A 50 -6.32 -27.71 -11.84
C LEU A 50 -5.20 -26.66 -12.03
N MET A 51 -5.45 -25.60 -12.79
CA MET A 51 -4.54 -24.45 -12.93
C MET A 51 -4.21 -23.80 -11.58
N VAL A 52 -5.22 -23.59 -10.73
CA VAL A 52 -5.03 -22.99 -9.40
C VAL A 52 -4.22 -23.91 -8.50
N LYS A 53 -4.48 -25.22 -8.53
CA LYS A 53 -3.75 -26.22 -7.75
C LYS A 53 -2.25 -26.25 -8.09
N TYR A 54 -1.92 -26.20 -9.37
CA TYR A 54 -0.54 -26.18 -9.86
C TYR A 54 -0.01 -24.78 -10.16
N ARG A 55 -0.71 -23.75 -9.68
CA ARG A 55 -0.22 -22.38 -9.77
C ARG A 55 0.97 -22.29 -8.83
N GLU A 56 2.17 -22.34 -9.39
CA GLU A 56 3.31 -21.79 -8.67
C GLU A 56 3.02 -20.31 -8.47
N TYR A 57 2.66 -19.96 -7.24
CA TYR A 57 2.91 -18.61 -6.78
C TYR A 57 4.40 -18.44 -6.97
N LYS A 58 4.81 -17.68 -7.98
CA LYS A 58 6.08 -16.97 -7.91
C LYS A 58 5.96 -16.12 -6.65
N THR A 59 6.30 -16.70 -5.49
CA THR A 59 6.77 -15.94 -4.36
C THR A 59 8.05 -15.32 -4.88
N LEU A 60 7.90 -14.22 -5.61
CA LEU A 60 8.82 -13.12 -5.48
C LEU A 60 8.76 -12.83 -3.98
N LYS A 61 9.60 -13.54 -3.21
CA LYS A 61 10.02 -13.12 -1.88
C LYS A 61 10.80 -11.84 -2.12
N ARG A 62 10.12 -10.77 -2.58
CA ARG A 62 10.56 -9.42 -2.31
C ARG A 62 10.50 -9.37 -0.80
N LYS A 63 11.64 -9.70 -0.16
CA LYS A 63 11.87 -9.34 1.24
C LYS A 63 11.45 -7.89 1.31
N ARG A 64 10.40 -7.60 2.09
CA ARG A 64 9.99 -6.22 2.29
C ARG A 64 11.23 -5.47 2.77
N LYS A 65 11.44 -4.27 2.22
CA LYS A 65 12.58 -3.43 2.61
C LYS A 65 12.59 -3.18 4.12
N TYR A 66 11.41 -3.13 4.72
CA TYR A 66 11.18 -2.90 6.14
C TYR A 66 10.31 -4.02 6.72
N PRO A 67 10.65 -4.56 7.91
CA PRO A 67 9.82 -5.56 8.60
C PRO A 67 8.48 -4.94 9.01
N LEU A 68 7.42 -5.74 9.02
CA LEU A 68 6.14 -5.35 9.62
C LEU A 68 6.07 -5.91 11.03
N GLU A 69 5.69 -5.07 11.96
CA GLU A 69 5.52 -5.43 13.37
C GLU A 69 4.16 -4.96 13.87
N ASN A 70 3.68 -5.58 14.95
CA ASN A 70 2.47 -5.17 15.65
C ASN A 70 2.84 -4.28 16.84
N PHE A 71 2.11 -3.18 16.96
CA PHE A 71 2.29 -2.19 18.00
C PHE A 71 1.00 -2.02 18.80
N VAL A 72 1.18 -1.61 20.05
CA VAL A 72 0.12 -1.12 20.92
C VAL A 72 0.55 0.24 21.47
N GLY A 73 -0.36 1.20 21.51
CA GLY A 73 -0.03 2.57 21.85
C GLY A 73 -1.24 3.50 21.81
N PHE A 74 -1.00 4.79 22.03
CA PHE A 74 -2.04 5.81 21.92
C PHE A 74 -1.50 7.06 21.23
N LYS A 75 -2.39 7.75 20.50
CA LYS A 75 -2.04 8.96 19.75
C LYS A 75 -1.84 10.12 20.73
N ILE A 76 -0.71 10.81 20.60
CA ILE A 76 -0.36 12.03 21.35
C ILE A 76 -0.26 13.26 20.44
N GLY A 77 -0.17 13.07 19.11
CA GLY A 77 -0.04 14.17 18.16
C GLY A 77 -0.55 13.79 16.77
N ASP A 78 -0.98 14.79 16.01
CA ASP A 78 -1.34 14.70 14.59
C ASP A 78 -0.74 15.91 13.87
N VAL A 79 0.12 15.68 12.89
CA VAL A 79 0.77 16.74 12.11
C VAL A 79 -0.16 17.28 11.01
N GLY A 80 -1.36 16.71 10.89
CA GLY A 80 -2.39 17.14 9.96
C GLY A 80 -2.28 16.47 8.58
N LEU A 81 -3.34 16.66 7.80
CA LEU A 81 -3.40 16.18 6.43
C LEU A 81 -2.70 17.17 5.50
N THR A 82 -1.65 16.72 4.81
CA THR A 82 -0.98 17.49 3.75
C THR A 82 -1.40 16.94 2.40
N ASP A 83 -1.63 17.81 1.41
CA ASP A 83 -1.73 17.42 -0.01
C ASP A 83 -0.52 17.98 -0.78
N ASP A 84 0.45 17.12 -1.06
CA ASP A 84 1.69 17.52 -1.73
C ASP A 84 1.41 18.05 -3.16
N ALA A 85 0.34 17.60 -3.83
CA ALA A 85 -0.04 18.13 -5.14
C ALA A 85 -0.57 19.56 -5.02
N GLN A 86 -1.40 19.82 -4.00
CA GLN A 86 -1.90 21.15 -3.74
C GLN A 86 -0.76 22.12 -3.39
N ARG A 87 0.18 21.69 -2.55
CA ARG A 87 1.36 22.48 -2.20
C ARG A 87 2.23 22.82 -3.42
N MET A 88 2.35 21.92 -4.38
CA MET A 88 3.05 22.21 -5.65
C MET A 88 2.33 23.30 -6.46
N ARG A 89 0.99 23.24 -6.54
CA ARG A 89 0.19 24.28 -7.23
C ARG A 89 0.31 25.63 -6.55
N GLU A 90 0.20 25.66 -5.23
CA GLU A 90 0.32 26.89 -4.44
C GLU A 90 1.72 27.50 -4.53
N TRP A 91 2.76 26.66 -4.52
CA TRP A 91 4.13 27.12 -4.72
C TRP A 91 4.34 27.72 -6.11
N ALA A 92 3.87 27.04 -7.16
CA ALA A 92 3.95 27.55 -8.52
C ALA A 92 3.24 28.91 -8.65
N ARG A 93 2.02 29.03 -8.11
CA ARG A 93 1.25 30.29 -8.09
C ARG A 93 2.01 31.40 -7.36
N TYR A 94 2.49 31.12 -6.15
CA TYR A 94 3.26 32.08 -5.37
C TYR A 94 4.51 32.59 -6.12
N VAL A 95 5.22 31.71 -6.84
CA VAL A 95 6.39 32.11 -7.63
C VAL A 95 6.00 32.99 -8.82
N VAL A 96 4.91 32.67 -9.52
CA VAL A 96 4.37 33.51 -10.59
C VAL A 96 4.00 34.89 -10.06
N ASP A 97 3.25 34.95 -8.94
CA ASP A 97 2.78 36.21 -8.35
C ASP A 97 3.94 37.09 -7.86
N ARG A 98 5.00 36.48 -7.31
CA ARG A 98 6.11 37.21 -6.67
C ARG A 98 7.26 37.56 -7.62
N TYR A 99 7.55 36.70 -8.61
CA TYR A 99 8.74 36.80 -9.46
C TYR A 99 8.42 36.83 -10.96
N GLY A 100 7.17 36.62 -11.35
CA GLY A 100 6.72 36.65 -12.73
C GLY A 100 6.73 35.28 -13.44
N LEU A 101 5.97 35.19 -14.53
CA LEU A 101 5.76 33.97 -15.30
C LEU A 101 7.06 33.41 -15.90
N GLU A 102 7.90 34.25 -16.49
CA GLU A 102 9.16 33.82 -17.13
C GLU A 102 10.13 33.20 -16.12
N TYR A 103 10.19 33.75 -14.90
CA TYR A 103 10.98 33.13 -13.83
C TYR A 103 10.42 31.76 -13.43
N ALA A 104 9.10 31.64 -13.27
CA ALA A 104 8.45 30.37 -12.94
C ALA A 104 8.66 29.29 -14.03
N LYS A 105 8.66 29.67 -15.32
CA LYS A 105 9.00 28.80 -16.45
C LYS A 105 10.46 28.34 -16.39
N GLN A 106 11.41 29.26 -16.15
CA GLN A 106 12.84 28.92 -16.01
C GLN A 106 13.12 27.96 -14.84
N GLN A 107 12.34 28.06 -13.75
CA GLN A 107 12.41 27.12 -12.63
C GLN A 107 11.69 25.78 -12.90
N GLY A 108 11.05 25.62 -14.06
CA GLY A 108 10.32 24.39 -14.42
C GLY A 108 9.09 24.12 -13.56
N LEU A 109 8.46 25.16 -13.02
CA LEU A 109 7.27 25.04 -12.16
C LEU A 109 5.97 25.06 -12.96
N VAL A 110 5.96 25.80 -14.06
CA VAL A 110 4.80 26.00 -14.93
C VAL A 110 5.22 25.96 -16.40
N GLU A 111 4.26 25.66 -17.26
CA GLU A 111 4.36 25.81 -18.72
C GLU A 111 3.14 26.60 -19.19
N GLU A 112 3.29 27.33 -20.30
CA GLU A 112 2.18 28.03 -20.95
C GLU A 112 1.74 27.21 -22.17
N ARG A 113 0.45 26.88 -22.25
CA ARG A 113 -0.14 26.11 -23.35
C ARG A 113 -1.44 26.76 -23.78
N GLU A 114 -1.56 27.14 -25.05
CA GLU A 114 -2.82 27.61 -25.65
C GLU A 114 -3.59 28.60 -24.74
N ASP A 115 -2.85 29.58 -24.18
CA ASP A 115 -3.33 30.63 -23.26
C ASP A 115 -3.64 30.20 -21.80
N GLU A 116 -3.23 29.00 -21.38
CA GLU A 116 -3.33 28.53 -19.99
C GLU A 116 -1.98 28.30 -19.33
N ILE A 117 -1.86 28.70 -18.05
CA ILE A 117 -0.71 28.38 -17.20
C ILE A 117 -0.95 27.02 -16.54
N VAL A 118 -0.21 26.00 -16.97
CA VAL A 118 -0.28 24.65 -16.39
C VAL A 118 0.86 24.43 -15.41
N VAL A 119 0.55 23.93 -14.21
CA VAL A 119 1.56 23.55 -13.21
C VAL A 119 2.19 22.23 -13.57
N LEU A 120 3.51 22.10 -13.45
CA LEU A 120 4.25 20.89 -13.77
C LEU A 120 4.51 20.02 -12.52
N ASP A 121 4.64 18.71 -12.69
CA ASP A 121 5.04 17.79 -11.62
C ASP A 121 6.56 17.91 -11.35
N THR A 122 6.90 18.50 -10.21
CA THR A 122 8.28 18.78 -9.81
C THR A 122 8.95 17.64 -9.03
N ARG A 123 8.27 16.49 -8.86
CA ARG A 123 8.82 15.35 -8.13
C ARG A 123 9.78 14.58 -9.02
N LYS A 124 11.09 14.65 -8.74
CA LYS A 124 12.11 13.89 -9.50
C LYS A 124 11.98 12.37 -9.32
N THR A 125 11.62 11.93 -8.11
CA THR A 125 11.46 10.50 -7.80
C THR A 125 10.15 10.22 -7.06
N ILE A 126 9.59 9.03 -7.32
CA ILE A 126 8.40 8.49 -6.65
C ILE A 126 8.76 7.10 -6.13
N PHE A 127 8.69 6.92 -4.81
CA PHE A 127 9.04 5.65 -4.13
C PHE A 127 10.44 5.13 -4.50
N GLY A 128 11.42 6.03 -4.64
CA GLY A 128 12.81 5.70 -4.96
C GLY A 128 13.05 5.34 -6.43
N ARG A 129 12.08 5.59 -7.32
CA ARG A 129 12.20 5.42 -8.77
C ARG A 129 12.05 6.76 -9.46
N GLU A 130 12.65 6.92 -10.63
CA GLU A 130 12.46 8.10 -11.46
C GLU A 130 10.97 8.31 -11.80
N ASN A 131 10.52 9.56 -11.72
CA ASN A 131 9.16 9.94 -12.08
C ASN A 131 9.06 10.17 -13.59
N LYS A 132 8.34 9.30 -14.30
CA LYS A 132 8.06 9.44 -15.74
C LYS A 132 7.25 10.69 -16.11
N ASN A 133 6.62 11.32 -15.12
CA ASN A 133 5.83 12.53 -15.27
C ASN A 133 6.56 13.78 -14.79
N TYR A 134 7.83 13.68 -14.37
CA TYR A 134 8.61 14.86 -14.00
C TYR A 134 8.64 15.86 -15.15
N GLY A 135 8.31 17.12 -14.86
CA GLY A 135 8.22 18.20 -15.85
C GLY A 135 7.01 18.13 -16.79
N LYS A 136 6.06 17.19 -16.57
CA LYS A 136 4.79 17.14 -17.31
C LYS A 136 3.68 17.83 -16.51
N PRO A 137 2.57 18.24 -17.16
CA PRO A 137 1.43 18.82 -16.47
C PRO A 137 0.96 17.96 -15.30
N LEU A 138 0.86 18.58 -14.13
CA LEU A 138 0.32 17.99 -12.92
C LEU A 138 -1.20 17.92 -13.07
N PRO A 139 -1.84 16.74 -13.01
CA PRO A 139 -3.28 16.65 -13.16
C PRO A 139 -4.01 17.51 -12.10
N PRO A 140 -5.05 18.27 -12.47
CA PRO A 140 -5.71 19.23 -11.57
C PRO A 140 -6.37 18.54 -10.36
N ASP A 141 -6.90 17.34 -10.57
CA ASP A 141 -7.57 16.56 -9.51
C ASP A 141 -6.63 15.61 -8.77
N LEU A 142 -5.34 15.60 -9.11
CA LEU A 142 -4.38 14.75 -8.41
C LEU A 142 -4.33 15.16 -6.93
N LYS A 143 -4.58 14.19 -6.05
CA LYS A 143 -4.40 14.29 -4.61
C LYS A 143 -3.21 13.43 -4.20
N LEU A 144 -2.24 14.03 -3.52
CA LEU A 144 -1.08 13.33 -2.97
C LEU A 144 -1.09 13.53 -1.47
N ARG A 145 -2.02 12.84 -0.81
CA ARG A 145 -2.26 13.03 0.60
C ARG A 145 -1.22 12.29 1.43
N ARG A 146 -0.70 13.00 2.42
CA ARG A 146 0.16 12.47 3.47
C ARG A 146 -0.41 12.85 4.82
N ARG A 147 -0.31 11.96 5.78
CA ARG A 147 -0.55 12.28 7.19
C ARG A 147 0.50 11.58 8.05
N ASP A 148 0.95 12.32 9.05
CA ASP A 148 1.88 11.83 10.05
C ASP A 148 1.21 11.92 11.41
N LEU A 149 1.14 10.79 12.11
CA LEU A 149 0.65 10.73 13.48
C LEU A 149 1.81 10.47 14.43
N ILE A 150 1.69 11.00 15.64
CA ILE A 150 2.65 10.85 16.72
C ILE A 150 1.99 10.05 17.84
N PHE A 151 2.70 9.03 18.32
CA PHE A 151 2.27 8.07 19.32
C PHE A 151 3.31 7.92 20.42
N LEU A 152 2.85 7.53 21.61
CA LEU A 152 3.63 6.67 22.47
C LEU A 152 3.18 5.24 22.19
N ALA A 153 4.09 4.41 21.69
CA ALA A 153 3.79 3.04 21.32
C ALA A 153 4.95 2.11 21.65
N LYS A 154 4.62 0.85 21.87
CA LYS A 154 5.55 -0.25 22.07
C LYS A 154 5.18 -1.38 21.11
N LYS A 155 6.12 -2.29 20.83
CA LYS A 155 5.72 -3.54 20.19
C LYS A 155 4.78 -4.30 21.13
N ALA A 156 3.90 -5.11 20.56
CA ALA A 156 2.90 -5.84 21.36
C ALA A 156 3.52 -6.66 22.51
N ASP A 157 4.72 -7.22 22.28
CA ASP A 157 5.43 -8.07 23.23
C ASP A 157 6.49 -7.33 24.07
N ASP A 158 6.72 -6.03 23.80
CA ASP A 158 7.69 -5.21 24.56
C ASP A 158 7.00 -4.57 25.78
N GLU A 159 7.78 -4.16 26.79
CA GLU A 159 7.25 -3.48 27.98
C GLU A 159 7.29 -1.95 27.88
N GLU A 160 8.29 -1.40 27.19
CA GLU A 160 8.61 0.02 27.20
C GLU A 160 7.95 0.78 26.05
N PHE A 161 7.27 1.89 26.38
CA PHE A 161 6.69 2.80 25.40
C PHE A 161 7.75 3.75 24.88
N MET A 162 7.82 3.88 23.56
CA MET A 162 8.72 4.80 22.88
C MET A 162 7.95 5.81 22.06
N PHE A 163 8.57 6.98 21.88
CA PHE A 163 8.09 7.95 20.92
C PHE A 163 8.03 7.33 19.53
N THR A 164 6.91 7.50 18.84
CA THR A 164 6.64 6.83 17.58
C THR A 164 6.04 7.80 16.60
N ARG A 165 6.71 8.00 15.47
CA ARG A 165 6.14 8.72 14.32
C ARG A 165 5.71 7.71 13.28
N ILE A 166 4.43 7.70 12.92
CA ILE A 166 3.91 6.85 11.86
C ILE A 166 3.41 7.70 10.68
N GLN A 167 3.88 7.38 9.47
CA GLN A 167 3.56 8.12 8.26
C GLN A 167 2.78 7.28 7.25
N THR A 168 1.83 7.90 6.57
CA THR A 168 1.19 7.30 5.39
C THR A 168 1.22 8.24 4.19
N LYS A 169 1.42 7.68 3.00
CA LYS A 169 1.27 8.34 1.69
C LYS A 169 0.12 7.73 0.87
N ASP A 170 -0.67 6.87 1.49
CA ASP A 170 -1.87 6.32 0.87
C ASP A 170 -3.04 7.29 1.11
N ASN A 171 -3.70 7.71 0.04
CA ASN A 171 -4.74 8.74 0.13
C ASN A 171 -5.92 8.34 1.02
N LYS A 172 -6.29 7.05 1.05
CA LYS A 172 -7.42 6.57 1.84
C LYS A 172 -7.05 6.51 3.30
N LEU A 173 -5.87 5.95 3.61
CA LEU A 173 -5.36 5.90 4.97
C LEU A 173 -5.12 7.30 5.54
N ALA A 174 -4.55 8.22 4.77
CA ALA A 174 -4.30 9.59 5.22
C ALA A 174 -5.58 10.32 5.67
N VAL A 175 -6.71 10.08 4.99
CA VAL A 175 -8.01 10.63 5.40
C VAL A 175 -8.51 9.91 6.66
N ALA A 176 -8.59 8.57 6.62
CA ALA A 176 -9.13 7.77 7.72
C ALA A 176 -8.35 7.96 9.04
N TRP A 177 -7.05 8.22 8.96
CA TRP A 177 -6.21 8.46 10.13
C TRP A 177 -6.54 9.75 10.87
N GLY A 178 -7.34 10.65 10.28
CA GLY A 178 -7.86 11.83 10.98
C GLY A 178 -8.83 11.51 12.10
N ASP A 179 -9.51 10.37 12.01
CA ASP A 179 -10.55 9.98 12.96
C ASP A 179 -9.99 9.17 14.14
N VAL A 180 -8.68 8.91 14.15
CA VAL A 180 -8.03 8.18 15.25
C VAL A 180 -8.09 9.04 16.51
N PRO A 181 -8.73 8.59 17.60
CA PRO A 181 -8.86 9.40 18.81
C PRO A 181 -7.51 9.62 19.52
N PHE A 182 -7.39 10.76 20.22
CA PHE A 182 -6.26 11.03 21.10
C PHE A 182 -6.42 10.26 22.41
N HIS A 183 -5.29 9.79 22.96
CA HIS A 183 -5.27 9.14 24.29
C HIS A 183 -6.23 7.95 24.42
N VAL A 184 -6.49 7.24 23.33
CA VAL A 184 -7.22 5.97 23.35
C VAL A 184 -6.24 4.86 22.96
N PRO A 185 -6.10 3.81 23.78
CA PRO A 185 -5.27 2.67 23.45
C PRO A 185 -5.74 2.01 22.15
N VAL A 186 -4.82 1.83 21.22
CA VAL A 186 -5.05 1.17 19.94
C VAL A 186 -3.95 0.18 19.64
N SER A 187 -4.30 -0.88 18.91
CA SER A 187 -3.39 -1.80 18.26
C SER A 187 -3.31 -1.50 16.77
N PHE A 188 -2.14 -1.66 16.17
CA PHE A 188 -1.94 -1.47 14.74
C PHE A 188 -0.70 -2.20 14.24
N THR A 189 -0.68 -2.54 12.94
CA THR A 189 0.49 -3.11 12.26
C THR A 189 1.17 -2.04 11.42
N ALA A 190 2.49 -1.90 11.51
CA ALA A 190 3.24 -0.92 10.73
C ALA A 190 4.62 -1.43 10.30
N ALA A 191 5.17 -0.81 9.25
CA ALA A 191 6.51 -1.10 8.76
C ALA A 191 7.55 -0.26 9.51
N VAL A 192 8.53 -0.92 10.13
CA VAL A 192 9.58 -0.26 10.92
C VAL A 192 10.68 0.24 9.97
N GLN A 193 10.73 1.55 9.75
CA GLN A 193 11.78 2.15 8.93
C GLN A 193 13.07 2.31 9.71
N THR A 194 12.97 2.81 10.94
CA THR A 194 14.07 2.90 11.91
C THR A 194 13.53 2.61 13.31
N ALA A 195 14.40 2.04 14.15
CA ALA A 195 14.18 1.82 15.57
C ALA A 195 15.51 2.12 16.28
N ASP A 196 15.52 3.15 17.10
CA ASP A 196 16.69 3.58 17.87
C ASP A 196 16.26 4.10 19.25
N ALA A 197 17.21 4.56 20.07
CA ALA A 197 16.94 5.05 21.42
C ALA A 197 15.98 6.25 21.46
N SER A 198 15.82 6.99 20.35
CA SER A 198 14.90 8.13 20.27
C SER A 198 13.47 7.73 19.91
N GLY A 199 13.27 6.49 19.42
CA GLY A 199 11.94 5.97 19.11
C GLY A 199 11.84 5.18 17.82
N TYR A 200 10.60 5.08 17.33
CA TYR A 200 10.27 4.41 16.08
C TYR A 200 9.89 5.40 14.98
N LEU A 201 10.47 5.22 13.79
CA LEU A 201 9.92 5.76 12.56
C LEU A 201 9.20 4.65 11.81
N LEU A 202 7.89 4.78 11.72
CA LEU A 202 7.00 3.79 11.14
C LEU A 202 6.39 4.30 9.83
N SER A 203 6.10 3.37 8.92
CA SER A 203 5.30 3.64 7.73
C SER A 203 4.10 2.72 7.63
N SER A 204 3.00 3.26 7.10
CA SER A 204 1.79 2.50 6.85
C SER A 204 2.04 1.39 5.83
N SER A 205 1.32 0.29 5.99
CA SER A 205 1.09 -0.68 4.93
C SER A 205 -0.31 -0.49 4.35
N SER A 206 -0.43 -0.51 3.02
CA SER A 206 -1.71 -0.48 2.30
C SER A 206 -2.11 -1.86 1.75
N ALA A 207 -1.32 -2.91 2.02
CA ALA A 207 -1.63 -4.25 1.56
C ALA A 207 -2.83 -4.82 2.35
N LYS A 208 -3.82 -5.40 1.65
CA LYS A 208 -5.09 -5.87 2.24
C LYS A 208 -4.93 -6.71 3.52
N ALA A 209 -3.96 -7.61 3.55
CA ALA A 209 -3.75 -8.51 4.69
C ALA A 209 -3.04 -7.85 5.88
N THR A 210 -2.31 -6.76 5.66
CA THR A 210 -1.46 -6.12 6.68
C THR A 210 -1.70 -4.63 6.77
N MET A 211 -2.89 -4.17 6.39
CA MET A 211 -3.20 -2.76 6.26
C MET A 211 -3.12 -2.09 7.63
N THR A 212 -2.48 -0.93 7.70
CA THR A 212 -2.34 -0.19 8.96
C THR A 212 -3.66 0.48 9.32
N VAL A 213 -4.44 -0.24 10.10
CA VAL A 213 -5.71 0.20 10.69
C VAL A 213 -5.55 0.20 12.20
N PHE A 214 -5.95 1.31 12.83
CA PHE A 214 -5.95 1.42 14.28
C PHE A 214 -7.21 0.78 14.84
N ARG A 215 -7.02 -0.19 15.75
CA ARG A 215 -8.12 -0.89 16.41
C ARG A 215 -8.07 -0.58 17.89
N GLU A 216 -9.13 -0.01 18.42
CA GLU A 216 -9.26 0.30 19.84
C GLU A 216 -9.10 -0.96 20.70
N ILE A 217 -8.33 -0.82 21.78
CA ILE A 217 -8.18 -1.82 22.82
C ILE A 217 -9.07 -1.38 23.98
N LYS A 218 -9.98 -2.25 24.43
CA LYS A 218 -10.95 -1.93 25.50
C LYS A 218 -10.33 -1.87 26.91
N GLU A 219 -9.01 -1.88 27.01
CA GLU A 219 -8.29 -1.78 28.27
C GLU A 219 -8.14 -0.32 28.69
N LYS A 220 -8.32 -0.05 29.99
CA LYS A 220 -8.02 1.27 30.54
C LYS A 220 -6.54 1.34 30.88
N TRP A 221 -5.81 2.21 30.19
CA TRP A 221 -4.43 2.52 30.52
C TRP A 221 -4.33 3.84 31.28
N ASP A 222 -3.43 3.91 32.24
CA ASP A 222 -3.04 5.18 32.86
C ASP A 222 -2.04 5.90 31.96
N ILE A 223 -2.58 6.64 31.00
CA ILE A 223 -1.84 7.33 29.96
C ILE A 223 -0.89 8.39 30.53
N TYR A 224 -1.30 9.05 31.61
CA TYR A 224 -0.50 10.10 32.23
C TYR A 224 0.74 9.52 32.91
N LYS A 225 0.60 8.35 33.56
CA LYS A 225 1.73 7.61 34.13
C LYS A 225 2.69 7.10 33.05
N ILE A 226 2.17 6.69 31.89
CA ILE A 226 2.99 6.26 30.76
C ILE A 226 3.75 7.43 30.15
N PHE A 227 3.11 8.59 29.99
CA PHE A 227 3.71 9.78 29.38
C PHE A 227 4.80 10.44 30.24
N LYS A 228 4.71 10.32 31.58
CA LYS A 228 5.66 10.93 32.52
C LYS A 228 6.95 10.13 32.75
N LYS A 229 7.00 8.89 32.28
CA LYS A 229 8.22 8.08 32.29
C LYS A 229 9.06 8.41 31.07
#